data_AF-A0A836SF59-F1
#
_entry.id   AF-A0A836SF59-F1
#
_cell.length_a   1.000
_cell.length_b   1.000
_cell.length_c   1.000
_cell.angle_alpha   90.00
_cell.angle_beta   90.00
_cell.angle_gamma   90.00
#
_symmetry.space_group_name_H-M   'P 1'
#
loop_
_entity.id
_entity.type
_entity.pdbx_description
1 polymer ?
#
loop_
_entity_poly.entity_id
_entity_poly.type
_entity_poly.pdbx_seq_one_letter_code
_entity_poly.pdbx_strand_id
1 'polypeptide(L)'
;MITKLGKAIQDVFEAERQALEAEALVVVTVRFDDIALLIGLLFKMGLPEVLDNHIPSDFQQRDLSWGWTIVIWLAYISRYGDHRKISVEAYIAGMQNTLSELTGQKIVPKDFTDDRLSTTLKYLSKPYWIDLEKELNENTIKIYNLETKTVRCDATCVSGNHQIDPFGLIQFGH
;
A
#
# COMPACT_ATOMS: atom_id res chain seq x y z
N MET A 1 -27.05 13.17 -49.69
CA MET A 1 -26.69 13.48 -48.29
C MET A 1 -26.22 12.24 -47.53
N ILE A 2 -26.87 11.08 -47.70
CA ILE A 2 -26.54 9.80 -47.04
C ILE A 2 -25.13 9.26 -47.38
N THR A 3 -24.64 9.46 -48.60
CA THR A 3 -23.31 9.01 -49.05
C THR A 3 -22.13 9.76 -48.43
N LYS A 4 -22.33 11.02 -48.00
CA LYS A 4 -21.27 11.79 -47.31
C LYS A 4 -21.13 11.36 -45.85
N LEU A 5 -22.23 10.94 -45.21
CA LEU A 5 -22.23 10.48 -43.83
C LEU A 5 -21.58 9.10 -43.70
N GLY A 6 -21.86 8.18 -44.64
CA GLY A 6 -21.23 6.86 -44.66
C GLY A 6 -19.71 6.92 -44.83
N LYS A 7 -19.22 7.81 -45.71
CA LYS A 7 -17.78 8.01 -45.90
C LYS A 7 -17.10 8.61 -44.67
N ALA A 8 -17.73 9.61 -44.04
CA ALA A 8 -17.18 10.22 -42.82
C ALA A 8 -17.11 9.23 -41.65
N ILE A 9 -18.08 8.34 -41.50
CA ILE A 9 -18.05 7.28 -40.49
C ILE A 9 -16.92 6.29 -40.77
N GLN A 10 -16.75 5.91 -42.04
CA GLN A 10 -15.72 4.96 -42.45
C GLN A 10 -14.31 5.55 -42.27
N ASP A 11 -14.11 6.81 -42.63
CA ASP A 11 -12.86 7.55 -42.43
C ASP A 11 -12.50 7.68 -40.92
N VAL A 12 -13.50 7.81 -40.04
CA VAL A 12 -13.29 7.81 -38.57
C VAL A 12 -12.87 6.43 -38.07
N PHE A 13 -13.53 5.36 -38.51
CA PHE A 13 -13.16 3.99 -38.12
C PHE A 13 -11.79 3.58 -38.68
N GLU A 14 -11.44 4.00 -39.89
CA GLU A 14 -10.11 3.77 -40.47
C GLU A 14 -9.03 4.54 -39.69
N ALA A 15 -9.31 5.77 -39.27
CA ALA A 15 -8.40 6.58 -38.46
C ALA A 15 -8.23 6.03 -37.04
N GLU A 16 -9.30 5.59 -36.38
CA GLU A 16 -9.23 4.91 -35.08
C GLU A 16 -8.48 3.59 -35.16
N ARG A 17 -8.71 2.82 -36.24
CA ARG A 17 -7.98 1.56 -36.49
C ARG A 17 -6.50 1.80 -36.76
N GLN A 18 -6.16 2.83 -37.54
CA GLN A 18 -4.76 3.22 -37.75
C GLN A 18 -4.11 3.78 -36.48
N ALA A 19 -4.86 4.48 -35.62
CA ALA A 19 -4.37 4.92 -34.32
C ALA A 19 -4.10 3.72 -33.39
N LEU A 20 -4.99 2.73 -33.36
CA LEU A 20 -4.82 1.46 -32.63
C LEU A 20 -3.68 0.60 -33.20
N GLU A 21 -3.48 0.59 -34.52
CA GLU A 21 -2.39 -0.13 -35.19
C GLU A 21 -1.03 0.61 -35.08
N ALA A 22 -1.04 1.93 -34.87
CA ALA A 22 0.15 2.75 -34.63
C ALA A 22 0.58 2.79 -33.16
N GLU A 23 -0.33 2.50 -32.22
CA GLU A 23 0.00 2.32 -30.82
C GLU A 23 0.61 0.92 -30.65
N ALA A 24 1.94 0.86 -30.63
CA ALA A 24 2.66 -0.39 -30.43
C ALA A 24 2.14 -1.07 -29.16
N LEU A 25 1.42 -2.18 -29.32
CA LEU A 25 0.80 -2.89 -28.21
C LEU A 25 1.91 -3.50 -27.34
N VAL A 26 2.29 -2.79 -26.28
CA VAL A 26 3.36 -3.22 -25.37
C VAL A 26 2.78 -4.20 -24.36
N VAL A 27 2.98 -5.49 -24.61
CA VAL A 27 2.66 -6.54 -23.63
C VAL A 27 3.79 -6.62 -22.61
N VAL A 28 3.53 -6.22 -21.37
CA VAL A 28 4.47 -6.35 -20.25
C VAL A 28 4.00 -7.49 -19.35
N THR A 29 4.80 -8.56 -19.24
CA THR A 29 4.55 -9.63 -18.28
C THR A 29 5.14 -9.24 -16.94
N VAL A 30 4.31 -9.07 -15.92
CA VAL A 30 4.73 -8.74 -14.56
C VAL A 30 4.46 -9.91 -13.62
N ARG A 31 5.41 -10.20 -12.73
CA ARG A 31 5.27 -11.26 -11.73
C ARG A 31 4.66 -10.71 -10.44
N PHE A 32 3.43 -11.11 -10.16
CA PHE A 32 2.66 -10.63 -9.01
C PHE A 32 3.19 -11.19 -7.67
N ASP A 33 3.40 -12.50 -7.55
CA ASP A 33 3.80 -13.19 -6.32
C ASP A 33 2.97 -12.73 -5.09
N ASP A 34 3.62 -12.59 -3.93
CA ASP A 34 2.99 -12.38 -2.64
C ASP A 34 2.52 -10.93 -2.43
N ILE A 35 2.92 -9.97 -3.27
CA ILE A 35 2.61 -8.54 -3.04
C ILE A 35 1.10 -8.28 -3.04
N ALA A 36 0.37 -9.00 -3.88
CA ALA A 36 -1.07 -8.83 -3.98
C ALA A 36 -1.82 -9.48 -2.83
N LEU A 37 -1.30 -10.61 -2.35
CA LEU A 37 -1.82 -11.22 -1.14
C LEU A 37 -1.59 -10.30 0.06
N LEU A 38 -0.38 -9.72 0.17
CA LEU A 38 -0.02 -8.79 1.24
C LEU A 38 -0.88 -7.52 1.19
N ILE A 39 -0.97 -6.85 0.05
CA ILE A 39 -1.80 -5.65 -0.11
C ILE A 39 -3.27 -5.99 0.11
N GLY A 40 -3.77 -7.09 -0.47
CA GLY A 40 -5.15 -7.53 -0.29
C GLY A 40 -5.51 -7.85 1.16
N LEU A 41 -4.58 -8.43 1.92
CA LEU A 41 -4.75 -8.68 3.36
C LEU A 41 -4.83 -7.36 4.14
N LEU A 42 -3.88 -6.45 3.93
CA LEU A 42 -3.83 -5.15 4.61
C LEU A 42 -5.06 -4.30 4.27
N PHE A 43 -5.50 -4.31 3.01
CA PHE A 43 -6.73 -3.66 2.57
C PHE A 43 -7.96 -4.29 3.23
N LYS A 44 -8.05 -5.62 3.29
CA LYS A 44 -9.17 -6.31 3.94
C LYS A 44 -9.26 -5.98 5.43
N MET A 45 -8.14 -5.73 6.10
CA MET A 45 -8.10 -5.25 7.49
C MET A 45 -8.57 -3.79 7.66
N GLY A 46 -8.79 -3.06 6.57
CA GLY A 46 -9.11 -1.63 6.56
C GLY A 46 -7.94 -0.74 6.94
N LEU A 47 -6.70 -1.24 6.80
CA LEU A 47 -5.51 -0.51 7.24
C LEU A 47 -5.32 0.85 6.55
N PRO A 48 -5.51 0.99 5.21
CA PRO A 48 -5.38 2.30 4.57
C PRO A 48 -6.31 3.35 5.20
N GLU A 49 -7.59 3.00 5.40
CA GLU A 49 -8.61 3.89 5.93
C GLU A 49 -8.36 4.22 7.40
N VAL A 50 -8.02 3.21 8.22
CA VAL A 50 -7.67 3.42 9.63
C VAL A 50 -6.48 4.36 9.75
N LEU A 51 -5.44 4.19 8.92
CA LEU A 51 -4.30 5.09 8.92
C LEU A 51 -4.70 6.53 8.53
N ASP A 52 -5.50 6.69 7.48
CA ASP A 52 -5.94 8.02 7.01
C ASP A 52 -6.90 8.71 7.99
N ASN A 53 -7.62 7.96 8.84
CA ASN A 53 -8.48 8.51 9.88
C ASN A 53 -7.68 9.14 11.04
N HIS A 54 -6.51 8.59 11.35
CA HIS A 54 -5.68 9.00 12.50
C HIS A 54 -4.50 9.89 12.11
N ILE A 55 -3.95 9.71 10.91
CA ILE A 55 -2.85 10.51 10.39
C ILE A 55 -3.43 11.76 9.72
N PRO A 56 -3.01 12.98 10.13
CA PRO A 56 -3.52 14.19 9.53
C PRO A 56 -3.11 14.29 8.05
N SER A 57 -4.08 14.64 7.20
CA SER A 57 -3.81 15.06 5.84
C SER A 57 -3.24 16.48 5.84
N ASP A 58 -2.05 16.66 5.28
CA ASP A 58 -1.35 17.94 5.21
C ASP A 58 -1.16 18.39 3.75
N PHE A 59 -0.62 19.59 3.56
CA PHE A 59 -0.33 20.13 2.23
C PHE A 59 0.82 19.40 1.51
N GLN A 60 1.57 18.53 2.21
CA GLN A 60 2.64 17.72 1.61
C GLN A 60 2.11 16.42 1.02
N GLN A 61 0.90 16.01 1.41
CA GLN A 61 0.21 14.87 0.84
C GLN A 61 -0.05 15.13 -0.65
N ARG A 62 0.36 14.16 -1.48
CA ARG A 62 0.06 14.14 -2.92
C ARG A 62 -1.28 13.44 -3.15
N ASP A 63 -1.61 13.15 -4.40
CA ASP A 63 -2.84 12.44 -4.76
C ASP A 63 -3.02 11.10 -4.00
N LEU A 64 -1.92 10.38 -3.75
CA LEU A 64 -1.92 9.16 -2.93
C LEU A 64 -1.95 9.51 -1.44
N SER A 65 -2.83 8.89 -0.66
CA SER A 65 -2.92 9.11 0.79
C SER A 65 -1.75 8.51 1.58
N TRP A 66 -1.60 8.93 2.85
CA TRP A 66 -0.58 8.38 3.72
C TRP A 66 -0.82 6.90 4.02
N GLY A 67 -2.08 6.52 4.25
CA GLY A 67 -2.50 5.13 4.45
C GLY A 67 -2.10 4.23 3.29
N TRP A 68 -2.38 4.63 2.05
CA TRP A 68 -1.96 3.87 0.87
C TRP A 68 -0.45 3.83 0.69
N THR A 69 0.27 4.94 0.93
CA THR A 69 1.75 4.92 0.93
C THR A 69 2.28 3.90 1.92
N ILE A 70 1.75 3.87 3.15
CA ILE A 70 2.20 2.97 4.21
C ILE A 70 1.88 1.52 3.86
N VAL A 71 0.68 1.22 3.37
CA VAL A 71 0.24 -0.14 3.01
C VAL A 71 1.12 -0.73 1.91
N ILE A 72 1.36 0.04 0.83
CA ILE A 72 2.22 -0.40 -0.27
C ILE A 72 3.67 -0.59 0.21
N TRP A 73 4.16 0.33 1.04
CA TRP A 73 5.53 0.23 1.56
C TRP A 73 5.70 -0.94 2.53
N LEU A 74 4.72 -1.20 3.39
CA LEU A 74 4.73 -2.35 4.30
C LEU A 74 4.71 -3.68 3.54
N ALA A 75 3.92 -3.76 2.46
CA ALA A 75 3.90 -4.92 1.58
C ALA A 75 5.26 -5.12 0.88
N TYR A 76 5.90 -4.03 0.42
CA TYR A 76 7.25 -4.07 -0.14
C TYR A 76 8.27 -4.60 0.89
N ILE A 77 8.28 -4.05 2.11
CA ILE A 77 9.19 -4.49 3.18
C ILE A 77 8.97 -5.98 3.49
N SER A 78 7.71 -6.42 3.58
CA SER A 78 7.37 -7.80 3.89
C SER A 78 7.81 -8.77 2.79
N ARG A 79 7.72 -8.37 1.52
CA ARG A 79 8.15 -9.19 0.37
C ARG A 79 9.67 -9.27 0.25
N TYR A 80 10.36 -8.13 0.36
CA TYR A 80 11.79 -8.04 0.03
C TYR A 80 12.72 -8.08 1.24
N GLY A 81 12.19 -7.91 2.46
CA GLY A 81 12.98 -7.77 3.68
C GLY A 81 13.84 -6.49 3.70
N ASP A 82 13.55 -5.53 2.81
CA ASP A 82 14.33 -4.30 2.64
C ASP A 82 13.50 -3.09 3.09
N HIS A 83 13.97 -2.43 4.15
CA HIS A 83 13.35 -1.23 4.72
C HIS A 83 13.96 0.07 4.19
N ARG A 84 15.00 -0.01 3.34
CA ARG A 84 15.67 1.18 2.82
C ARG A 84 14.76 1.91 1.83
N LYS A 85 14.49 3.18 2.14
CA LYS A 85 13.66 4.09 1.35
C LYS A 85 14.12 4.22 -0.12
N ILE A 86 15.44 4.30 -0.36
CA ILE A 86 16.03 4.52 -1.70
C ILE A 86 15.62 3.45 -2.73
N SER A 87 15.36 2.22 -2.28
CA SER A 87 15.02 1.10 -3.16
C SER A 87 13.54 1.09 -3.56
N VAL A 88 12.67 1.78 -2.81
CA VAL A 88 11.22 1.74 -3.00
C VAL A 88 10.82 2.51 -4.26
N GLU A 89 11.35 3.70 -4.49
CA GLU A 89 11.02 4.50 -5.69
C GLU A 89 11.34 3.74 -6.99
N ALA A 90 12.52 3.11 -7.06
CA ALA A 90 12.92 2.31 -8.22
C ALA A 90 12.00 1.09 -8.42
N TYR A 91 11.58 0.44 -7.34
CA TYR A 91 10.60 -0.63 -7.38
C TYR A 91 9.24 -0.17 -7.93
N ILE A 92 8.73 0.97 -7.44
CA ILE A 92 7.46 1.52 -7.90
C ILE A 92 7.52 1.90 -9.38
N ALA A 93 8.66 2.40 -9.87
CA ALA A 93 8.82 2.67 -11.31
C ALA A 93 8.66 1.42 -12.18
N GLY A 94 9.11 0.25 -11.71
CA GLY A 94 8.92 -1.02 -12.40
C GLY A 94 7.53 -1.65 -12.25
N MET A 95 6.76 -1.26 -11.23
CA MET A 95 5.47 -1.87 -10.89
C MET A 95 4.28 -0.90 -10.92
N GLN A 96 4.47 0.32 -11.43
CA GLN A 96 3.51 1.42 -11.33
C GLN A 96 2.11 1.04 -11.83
N ASN A 97 2.00 0.55 -13.07
CA ASN A 97 0.72 0.17 -13.67
C ASN A 97 0.07 -0.98 -12.88
N THR A 98 0.89 -1.98 -12.54
CA THR A 98 0.47 -3.17 -11.79
C THR A 98 -0.15 -2.81 -10.44
N LEU A 99 0.54 -1.97 -9.67
CA LEU A 99 0.07 -1.53 -8.36
C LEU A 99 -1.13 -0.59 -8.48
N SER A 100 -1.16 0.27 -9.50
CA SER A 100 -2.31 1.17 -9.73
C SER A 100 -3.58 0.38 -10.02
N GLU A 101 -3.51 -0.61 -10.91
CA GLU A 101 -4.63 -1.52 -11.22
C GLU A 101 -5.03 -2.36 -10.00
N LEU A 102 -4.05 -2.90 -9.25
CA LEU A 102 -4.31 -3.71 -8.06
C LEU A 102 -5.03 -2.93 -6.95
N THR A 103 -4.66 -1.67 -6.76
CA THR A 103 -5.16 -0.83 -5.65
C THR A 103 -6.31 0.08 -6.04
N GLY A 104 -6.56 0.26 -7.35
CA GLY A 104 -7.45 1.29 -7.87
C GLY A 104 -6.94 2.72 -7.63
N GLN A 105 -5.70 2.89 -7.15
CA GLN A 105 -5.10 4.19 -6.86
C GLN A 105 -4.21 4.65 -8.01
N LYS A 106 -4.10 5.97 -8.22
CA LYS A 106 -3.11 6.53 -9.13
C LYS A 106 -1.76 6.58 -8.42
N ILE A 107 -0.89 5.61 -8.69
CA ILE A 107 0.44 5.53 -8.09
C ILE A 107 1.48 6.09 -9.05
N VAL A 108 2.38 6.92 -8.53
CA VAL A 108 3.59 7.34 -9.25
C VAL A 108 4.85 7.10 -8.40
N PRO A 109 6.04 6.90 -9.00
CA PRO A 109 7.27 6.66 -8.24
C PRO A 109 7.58 7.76 -7.21
N LYS A 110 7.23 9.02 -7.55
CA LYS A 110 7.36 10.18 -6.67
C LYS A 110 6.51 10.11 -5.39
N ASP A 111 5.59 9.16 -5.30
CA ASP A 111 4.84 8.90 -4.08
C ASP A 111 5.65 8.12 -3.04
N PHE A 112 6.83 7.63 -3.42
CA PHE A 112 7.72 6.81 -2.60
C PHE A 112 9.16 7.32 -2.61
N THR A 113 9.36 8.63 -2.80
CA THR A 113 10.69 9.24 -2.66
C THR A 113 11.20 9.13 -1.23
N ASP A 114 12.53 9.19 -1.07
CA ASP A 114 13.18 9.17 0.25
C ASP A 114 12.63 10.26 1.20
N ASP A 115 12.43 11.46 0.69
CA ASP A 115 11.89 12.58 1.46
C ASP A 115 10.45 12.32 1.92
N ARG A 116 9.60 11.80 1.03
CA ARG A 116 8.19 11.52 1.37
C ARG A 116 8.09 10.39 2.40
N LEU A 117 8.83 9.30 2.22
CA LEU A 117 8.88 8.21 3.19
C LEU A 117 9.44 8.67 4.54
N SER A 118 10.38 9.63 4.55
CA SER A 118 10.86 10.26 5.79
C SER A 118 9.76 11.04 6.50
N THR A 119 8.93 11.77 5.76
CA THR A 119 7.75 12.46 6.31
C THR A 119 6.73 11.46 6.85
N THR A 120 6.45 10.36 6.13
CA THR A 120 5.59 9.27 6.63
C THR A 120 6.06 8.75 7.98
N LEU A 121 7.37 8.50 8.15
CA LEU A 121 7.93 8.06 9.44
C LEU A 121 7.78 9.11 10.56
N LYS A 122 7.81 10.41 10.23
CA LYS A 122 7.54 11.48 11.20
C LYS A 122 6.08 11.50 11.67
N TYR A 123 5.14 11.11 10.80
CA TYR A 123 3.74 10.93 11.18
C TYR A 123 3.54 9.70 12.05
N LEU A 124 4.18 8.58 11.69
CA LEU A 124 4.12 7.34 12.46
C LEU A 124 4.79 7.45 13.85
N SER A 125 5.71 8.41 14.07
CA SER A 125 6.31 8.62 15.39
C SER A 125 5.42 9.37 16.39
N LYS A 126 4.22 9.77 16.00
CA LYS A 126 3.26 10.50 16.83
C LYS A 126 2.39 9.54 17.68
N PRO A 127 1.77 10.01 18.77
CA PRO A 127 1.06 9.16 19.71
C PRO A 127 -0.37 8.81 19.26
N TYR A 128 -0.56 8.39 18.00
CA TYR A 128 -1.87 7.98 17.46
C TYR A 128 -2.20 6.50 17.72
N TRP A 129 -1.22 5.75 18.25
CA TRP A 129 -1.21 4.29 18.22
C TRP A 129 -2.35 3.63 19.00
N ILE A 130 -2.77 4.17 20.14
CA ILE A 130 -3.83 3.57 20.96
C ILE A 130 -5.17 3.56 20.20
N ASP A 131 -5.56 4.70 19.64
CA ASP A 131 -6.83 4.84 18.93
C ASP A 131 -6.80 4.12 17.58
N LEU A 132 -5.66 4.19 16.88
CA LEU A 132 -5.41 3.47 15.63
C LEU A 132 -5.48 1.95 15.85
N GLU A 133 -4.78 1.42 16.85
CA GLU A 133 -4.77 -0.01 17.16
C GLU A 133 -6.16 -0.49 17.56
N LYS A 134 -6.90 0.31 18.35
CA LYS A 134 -8.29 0.00 18.69
C LYS A 134 -9.15 -0.14 17.43
N GLU A 135 -9.12 0.84 16.53
CA GLU A 135 -9.93 0.81 15.31
C GLU A 135 -9.54 -0.35 14.37
N LEU A 136 -8.23 -0.57 14.18
CA LEU A 136 -7.72 -1.68 13.38
C LEU A 136 -8.14 -3.04 13.95
N ASN A 137 -8.07 -3.21 15.27
CA ASN A 137 -8.49 -4.44 15.93
C ASN A 137 -9.99 -4.65 15.82
N GLU A 138 -10.81 -3.61 15.99
CA GLU A 138 -12.25 -3.70 15.78
C GLU A 138 -12.59 -4.13 14.36
N ASN A 139 -11.92 -3.57 13.34
CA ASN A 139 -12.10 -3.95 11.95
C ASN A 139 -11.65 -5.38 11.69
N THR A 140 -10.49 -5.78 12.22
CA THR A 140 -9.93 -7.11 12.03
C THR A 140 -10.79 -8.20 12.70
N ILE A 141 -11.27 -7.97 13.92
CA ILE A 141 -12.08 -8.93 14.67
C ILE A 141 -13.47 -9.09 14.02
N LYS A 142 -14.10 -8.01 13.55
CA LYS A 142 -15.42 -8.08 12.88
C LYS A 142 -15.43 -8.98 11.64
N ILE A 143 -14.28 -9.15 10.98
CA ILE A 143 -14.15 -10.02 9.81
C ILE A 143 -14.27 -11.51 10.19
N TYR A 144 -14.01 -11.85 11.45
CA TYR A 144 -14.12 -13.21 11.96
C TYR A 144 -15.40 -13.35 12.80
N ASN A 145 -16.21 -14.37 12.50
CA ASN A 145 -17.38 -14.71 13.33
C ASN A 145 -16.95 -15.42 14.63
N LEU A 146 -16.26 -14.68 15.51
CA LEU A 146 -15.68 -15.20 16.74
C LEU A 146 -16.72 -15.27 17.86
N GLU A 147 -16.70 -16.36 18.63
CA GLU A 147 -17.54 -16.47 19.83
C GLU A 147 -16.99 -15.53 20.92
N THR A 148 -17.74 -14.49 21.27
CA THR A 148 -17.29 -13.37 22.11
C THR A 148 -17.27 -13.65 23.62
N LYS A 149 -17.60 -14.88 24.05
CA LYS A 149 -17.73 -15.22 25.48
C LYS A 149 -16.40 -15.21 26.23
N THR A 150 -15.29 -15.50 25.56
CA THR A 150 -13.96 -15.53 26.19
C THR A 150 -12.91 -15.19 25.14
N VAL A 151 -12.28 -14.03 25.29
CA VAL A 151 -11.13 -13.63 24.48
C VAL A 151 -9.87 -13.90 25.30
N ARG A 152 -9.06 -14.87 24.86
CA ARG A 152 -7.71 -15.06 25.39
C ARG A 152 -6.77 -14.21 24.54
N CYS A 153 -6.25 -13.13 25.13
CA CYS A 153 -5.16 -12.39 24.54
C CYS A 153 -3.86 -13.14 24.88
N ASP A 154 -3.32 -13.88 23.91
CA ASP A 154 -1.98 -14.46 24.03
C ASP A 154 -0.99 -13.43 23.46
N ALA A 155 -0.66 -12.42 24.25
CA ALA A 155 0.44 -11.55 23.91
C ALA A 155 1.71 -12.41 23.91
N THR A 156 2.35 -12.58 22.76
CA THR A 156 3.66 -13.22 22.68
C THR A 156 4.65 -12.40 23.50
N CYS A 157 4.78 -12.71 24.79
CA CYS A 157 5.84 -12.20 25.62
C CYS A 157 7.12 -12.88 25.16
N VAL A 158 7.95 -12.18 24.39
CA VAL A 158 9.33 -12.61 24.17
C VAL A 158 10.08 -12.38 25.49
N SER A 159 10.17 -13.42 26.31
CA SER A 159 11.09 -13.47 27.44
C SER A 159 12.43 -14.01 26.96
N GLY A 160 13.47 -13.17 26.97
CA GLY A 160 14.85 -13.61 26.79
C GLY A 160 15.41 -14.16 28.10
N ASN A 161 16.16 -15.26 28.03
CA ASN A 161 16.98 -15.73 29.14
C ASN A 161 18.33 -15.00 29.11
N HIS A 162 18.37 -13.75 29.55
CA HIS A 162 19.59 -12.95 29.62
C HIS A 162 19.64 -12.16 30.93
N GLN A 163 20.85 -11.90 31.42
CA GLN A 163 21.04 -11.00 32.55
C GLN A 163 20.65 -9.58 32.13
N ILE A 164 19.78 -8.96 32.93
CA ILE A 164 19.35 -7.57 32.74
C ILE A 164 20.54 -6.64 32.96
N ASP A 165 20.92 -5.91 31.91
CA ASP A 165 21.86 -4.78 31.97
C ASP A 165 21.06 -3.47 31.84
N PRO A 166 21.12 -2.56 32.83
CA PRO A 166 20.47 -1.24 32.76
C PRO A 166 20.86 -0.41 31.53
N PHE A 167 22.01 -0.68 30.92
CA PHE A 167 22.49 -0.02 29.71
C PHE A 167 22.41 -0.91 28.46
N GLY A 168 21.91 -2.14 28.59
CA GLY A 168 21.74 -3.08 27.50
C GLY A 168 20.50 -2.79 26.65
N LEU A 169 20.52 -3.27 25.39
CA LEU A 169 19.42 -3.11 24.44
C LEU A 169 18.14 -3.87 24.84
N ILE A 170 18.28 -4.93 25.63
CA ILE A 170 17.15 -5.77 26.07
C ILE A 170 17.05 -5.66 27.60
N GLN A 171 16.09 -4.87 28.07
CA GLN A 171 15.92 -4.54 29.49
C GLN A 171 14.84 -5.38 30.20
N PHE A 172 14.17 -6.29 29.48
CA PHE A 172 13.11 -7.15 29.99
C PHE A 172 13.42 -8.61 29.65
N GLY A 173 13.33 -9.53 30.62
CA GLY A 173 13.75 -10.93 30.51
C GLY A 173 14.00 -11.54 31.89
N HIS A 174 14.30 -12.84 32.01
CA HIS A 174 14.58 -13.50 33.29
C HIS A 174 15.76 -14.47 33.23
#